data_AF-B9EMK8-F1
#
_entry.id   AF-B9EMK8-F1
#
_cell.length_a   1.000
_cell.length_b   1.000
_cell.length_c   1.000
_cell.angle_alpha   90.00
_cell.angle_beta   90.00
_cell.angle_gamma   90.00
#
_symmetry.space_group_name_H-M   'P 1'
#
loop_
_entity.id
_entity.type
_entity.pdbx_description
1 polymer ?
#
loop_
_entity_poly.entity_id
_entity_poly.type
_entity_poly.pdbx_seq_one_letter_code
_entity_poly.pdbx_strand_id
1 'polypeptide(L)'
;MATVYVWLLVLGSVVLCNFVKMLLPSISSYLSKVFQKNVEDEMEMRAAIQAMKKELSSINMMDEFARYARLERKINKMTDKLKTYVKSRTGQQTKIKWVVNIVYYILQAVLMISLIWKYYADPVTVLPSKWISPLERMVAFPSGVAGGVGITCWLVVCNKVVAIIPQAVT
;
A
#
# COMPACT_ATOMS: atom_id res chain seq x y z
N MET A 1 -11.15 -31.56 19.40
CA MET A 1 -12.01 -30.48 18.84
C MET A 1 -11.42 -29.09 19.07
N ALA A 2 -10.98 -28.71 20.28
CA ALA A 2 -10.42 -27.38 20.55
C ALA A 2 -9.20 -26.99 19.67
N THR A 3 -8.32 -27.94 19.35
CA THR A 3 -7.15 -27.72 18.49
C THR A 3 -7.50 -27.33 17.06
N VAL A 4 -8.56 -27.88 16.48
CA VAL A 4 -8.99 -27.54 15.10
C VAL A 4 -9.47 -26.09 15.03
N TYR A 5 -10.24 -25.62 16.02
CA TYR A 5 -10.70 -24.23 16.10
C TYR A 5 -9.53 -23.24 16.22
N VAL A 6 -8.49 -23.60 16.97
CA VAL A 6 -7.27 -22.78 17.11
C VAL A 6 -6.58 -22.61 15.76
N TRP A 7 -6.36 -23.68 15.01
CA TRP A 7 -5.71 -23.61 13.71
C TRP A 7 -6.55 -22.90 12.65
N LEU A 8 -7.89 -23.05 12.71
CA LEU A 8 -8.81 -22.27 11.88
C LEU A 8 -8.77 -20.77 12.21
N LEU A 9 -8.64 -20.40 13.48
CA LEU A 9 -8.46 -19.00 13.89
C LEU A 9 -7.13 -18.43 13.39
N VAL A 10 -6.04 -19.20 13.49
CA VAL A 10 -4.72 -18.80 12.97
C VAL A 10 -4.81 -18.60 11.45
N LEU A 11 -5.37 -19.56 10.71
CA LEU A 11 -5.57 -19.44 9.26
C LEU A 11 -6.46 -18.25 8.90
N GLY A 12 -7.58 -18.07 9.60
CA GLY A 12 -8.50 -16.95 9.40
C GLY A 12 -7.81 -15.61 9.60
N SER A 13 -6.94 -15.48 10.60
CA SER A 13 -6.16 -14.26 10.83
C SER A 13 -5.16 -13.97 9.70
N VAL A 14 -4.51 -14.99 9.14
CA VAL A 14 -3.59 -14.85 8.00
C VAL A 14 -4.34 -14.44 6.74
N VAL A 15 -5.49 -15.07 6.48
CA VAL A 15 -6.36 -14.72 5.35
C VAL A 15 -6.85 -13.29 5.48
N LEU A 16 -7.30 -12.89 6.68
CA LEU A 16 -7.74 -11.53 6.97
C LEU A 16 -6.63 -10.51 6.75
N CYS A 17 -5.41 -10.76 7.23
CA CYS A 17 -4.27 -9.88 6.98
C CYS A 17 -4.03 -9.70 5.47
N ASN A 18 -3.95 -10.79 4.71
CA ASN A 18 -3.74 -10.69 3.26
C ASN A 18 -4.88 -9.99 2.53
N PHE A 19 -6.12 -10.17 2.98
CA PHE A 19 -7.27 -9.44 2.44
C PHE A 19 -7.14 -7.93 2.72
N VAL A 20 -6.76 -7.55 3.93
CA VAL A 20 -6.49 -6.13 4.27
C VAL A 20 -5.33 -5.60 3.42
N LYS A 21 -4.29 -6.39 3.16
CA LYS A 21 -3.17 -6.02 2.26
C LYS A 21 -3.64 -5.76 0.83
N MET A 22 -4.59 -6.54 0.33
CA MET A 22 -5.20 -6.35 -0.99
C MET A 22 -6.02 -5.05 -1.05
N LEU A 23 -6.70 -4.69 0.05
CA LEU A 23 -7.46 -3.43 0.14
C LEU A 23 -6.61 -2.20 0.44
N LEU A 24 -5.36 -2.37 0.87
CA LEU A 24 -4.41 -1.33 1.22
C LEU A 24 -4.22 -0.25 0.13
N PRO A 25 -4.03 -0.57 -1.17
CA PRO A 25 -4.00 0.44 -2.23
C PRO A 25 -5.31 1.24 -2.32
N SER A 26 -6.47 0.60 -2.18
CA SER A 26 -7.79 1.26 -2.20
C SER A 26 -7.96 2.20 -1.00
N ILE A 27 -7.58 1.75 0.20
CA ILE A 27 -7.59 2.57 1.42
C ILE A 27 -6.66 3.77 1.26
N SER A 28 -5.45 3.56 0.73
CA SER A 28 -4.49 4.64 0.51
C SER A 28 -4.99 5.67 -0.51
N SER A 29 -5.71 5.23 -1.54
CA SER A 29 -6.33 6.11 -2.54
C SER A 29 -7.47 6.91 -1.94
N TYR A 30 -8.34 6.27 -1.16
CA TYR A 30 -9.44 6.92 -0.48
C TYR A 30 -8.94 7.97 0.52
N LEU A 31 -7.99 7.61 1.38
CA LEU A 31 -7.32 8.56 2.29
C LEU A 31 -6.68 9.71 1.54
N SER A 32 -5.97 9.42 0.44
CA SER A 32 -5.38 10.48 -0.40
C SER A 32 -6.44 11.40 -1.00
N LYS A 33 -7.59 10.88 -1.44
CA LYS A 33 -8.69 11.68 -1.99
C LYS A 33 -9.38 12.54 -0.92
N VAL A 34 -9.65 11.99 0.26
CA VAL A 34 -10.25 12.73 1.39
C VAL A 34 -9.33 13.86 1.85
N PHE A 35 -8.01 13.62 1.88
CA PHE A 35 -7.03 14.65 2.20
C PHE A 35 -6.81 15.66 1.05
N GLN A 36 -7.24 15.32 -0.17
CA GLN A 36 -7.08 16.14 -1.37
C GLN A 36 -8.42 16.63 -1.89
N LYS A 37 -9.04 17.51 -1.10
CA LYS A 37 -10.15 18.37 -1.55
C LYS A 37 -9.77 19.30 -2.72
N ASN A 38 -8.49 19.34 -3.09
CA ASN A 38 -7.87 20.32 -3.98
C ASN A 38 -7.76 19.88 -5.46
N VAL A 39 -8.41 18.79 -5.86
CA VAL A 39 -8.39 18.34 -7.27
C VAL A 39 -9.23 19.28 -8.14
N GLU A 40 -10.35 19.77 -7.61
CA GLU A 40 -11.21 20.76 -8.26
C GLU A 40 -10.45 22.07 -8.51
N ASP A 41 -9.75 22.56 -7.48
CA ASP A 41 -8.94 23.78 -7.55
C ASP A 41 -7.82 23.69 -8.61
N GLU A 42 -7.24 22.49 -8.80
CA GLU A 42 -6.23 22.26 -9.84
C GLU A 42 -6.82 22.39 -11.24
N MET A 43 -8.01 21.82 -11.46
CA MET A 43 -8.69 21.85 -12.74
C MET A 43 -9.10 23.28 -13.10
N GLU A 44 -9.59 24.04 -12.12
CA GLU A 44 -9.93 25.46 -12.29
C GLU A 44 -8.68 26.31 -12.61
N MET A 45 -7.56 26.12 -11.88
CA MET A 45 -6.31 26.82 -12.17
C MET A 45 -5.74 26.48 -13.55
N ARG A 46 -5.85 25.22 -13.99
CA ARG A 46 -5.45 24.80 -15.35
C ARG A 46 -6.31 25.48 -16.42
N ALA A 47 -7.62 25.52 -16.22
CA ALA A 47 -8.55 26.19 -17.12
C ALA A 47 -8.25 27.71 -17.21
N ALA A 48 -7.99 28.36 -16.07
CA ALA A 48 -7.62 29.78 -16.03
C ALA A 48 -6.29 30.06 -16.78
N ILE A 49 -5.29 29.19 -16.66
CA ILE A 49 -4.03 29.30 -17.41
C ILE A 49 -4.28 29.15 -18.92
N GLN A 50 -5.11 28.19 -19.34
CA GLN A 50 -5.47 28.00 -20.75
C GLN A 50 -6.22 29.21 -21.32
N ALA A 51 -7.15 29.79 -20.56
CA ALA A 51 -7.88 30.99 -20.95
C ALA A 51 -6.94 32.19 -21.15
N MET A 52 -6.01 32.44 -20.22
CA MET A 52 -5.02 33.52 -20.36
C MET A 52 -4.05 33.28 -21.52
N LYS A 53 -3.67 32.02 -21.80
CA LYS A 53 -2.85 31.69 -22.99
C LYS A 53 -3.59 32.00 -24.30
N LYS A 54 -4.90 31.75 -24.35
CA LYS A 54 -5.74 32.11 -25.49
C LYS A 54 -5.83 33.62 -25.65
N GLU A 55 -5.99 34.37 -24.56
CA GLU A 55 -5.95 35.84 -24.58
C GLU A 55 -4.59 36.35 -25.07
N LEU A 56 -3.48 35.76 -24.62
CA LEU A 56 -2.14 36.11 -25.07
C LEU A 56 -1.95 35.89 -26.58
N SER A 57 -2.50 34.80 -27.15
CA SER A 57 -2.45 34.55 -28.60
C SER A 57 -3.28 35.52 -29.44
N SER A 58 -4.23 36.25 -28.82
CA SER A 58 -5.05 37.25 -29.50
C SER A 58 -4.47 38.66 -29.44
N ILE A 59 -3.43 38.90 -28.63
CA ILE A 59 -2.78 40.20 -28.50
C ILE A 59 -1.67 40.32 -29.55
N ASN A 60 -1.70 41.38 -30.35
CA ASN A 60 -0.62 41.66 -31.30
C ASN A 60 0.65 42.11 -30.55
N MET A 61 1.70 41.30 -30.64
CA MET A 61 2.97 41.51 -29.92
C MET A 61 3.67 42.83 -30.30
N MET A 62 3.48 43.30 -31.54
CA MET A 62 4.12 44.51 -32.06
C MET A 62 3.48 45.81 -31.55
N ASP A 63 2.16 45.85 -31.37
CA ASP A 63 1.43 47.07 -30.97
C ASP A 63 1.25 47.16 -29.43
N GLU A 64 1.07 46.01 -28.76
CA GLU A 64 0.76 45.93 -27.33
C GLU A 64 1.82 45.16 -26.52
N PHE A 65 3.11 45.33 -26.85
CA PHE A 65 4.22 44.60 -26.20
C PHE A 65 4.18 44.66 -24.65
N ALA A 66 3.84 45.82 -24.08
CA ALA A 66 3.73 45.98 -22.63
C ALA A 66 2.60 45.12 -22.03
N ARG A 67 1.47 44.97 -22.71
CA ARG A 67 0.35 44.14 -22.27
C ARG A 67 0.67 42.65 -22.46
N TYR A 68 1.29 42.30 -23.59
CA TYR A 68 1.79 40.95 -23.86
C TYR A 68 2.76 40.49 -22.76
N ALA A 69 3.80 41.28 -22.46
CA ALA A 69 4.81 40.95 -21.46
C ALA A 69 4.22 40.84 -20.04
N ARG A 70 3.23 41.68 -19.69
CA ARG A 70 2.52 41.58 -18.41
C ARG A 70 1.70 40.29 -18.31
N LEU A 71 0.97 39.94 -19.37
CA LEU A 71 0.15 38.74 -19.42
C LEU A 71 1.02 37.46 -19.42
N GLU A 72 2.14 37.46 -20.14
CA GLU A 72 3.10 36.37 -20.15
C GLU A 72 3.68 36.11 -18.76
N ARG A 73 4.13 37.15 -18.05
CA ARG A 73 4.59 37.03 -16.65
C ARG A 73 3.51 36.49 -15.73
N LYS A 74 2.25 36.90 -15.93
CA LYS A 74 1.10 36.40 -15.15
C LYS A 74 0.86 34.91 -15.41
N ILE A 75 0.93 34.47 -16.67
CA ILE A 75 0.82 33.06 -17.06
C ILE A 75 1.95 32.23 -16.45
N ASN A 76 3.20 32.70 -16.53
CA ASN A 76 4.35 32.01 -15.96
C ASN A 76 4.21 31.88 -14.43
N LYS A 77 3.82 32.97 -13.74
CA LYS A 77 3.58 32.95 -12.29
C LYS A 77 2.47 31.98 -11.87
N MET A 78 1.37 31.93 -12.61
CA MET A 78 0.26 30.99 -12.34
C MET A 78 0.68 29.54 -12.63
N THR A 79 1.45 29.32 -13.70
CA THR A 79 1.98 28.00 -14.07
C THR A 79 2.95 27.46 -13.02
N ASP A 80 3.84 28.31 -12.47
CA ASP A 80 4.79 27.90 -11.43
C ASP A 80 4.08 27.58 -10.11
N LYS A 81 3.04 28.35 -9.75
CA LYS A 81 2.17 28.02 -8.62
C LYS A 81 1.49 26.65 -8.82
N LEU A 82 0.96 26.38 -10.00
CA LEU A 82 0.35 25.08 -10.31
C LEU A 82 1.38 23.94 -10.20
N LYS A 83 2.58 24.11 -10.78
CA LYS A 83 3.65 23.09 -10.72
C LYS A 83 4.09 22.80 -9.28
N THR A 84 4.31 23.84 -8.47
CA THR A 84 4.68 23.67 -7.06
C THR A 84 3.57 22.99 -6.26
N TYR A 85 2.32 23.33 -6.54
CA TYR A 85 1.15 22.70 -5.93
C TYR A 85 1.08 21.19 -6.24
N VAL A 86 1.18 20.84 -7.53
CA VAL A 86 1.19 19.44 -7.98
C VAL A 86 2.37 18.67 -7.39
N LYS A 87 3.57 19.26 -7.35
CA LYS A 87 4.77 18.64 -6.76
C LYS A 87 4.62 18.39 -5.26
N SER A 88 4.07 19.35 -4.51
CA SER A 88 3.77 19.16 -3.08
C SER A 88 2.76 18.04 -2.88
N ARG A 89 1.72 18.00 -3.70
CA ARG A 89 0.66 16.99 -3.65
C ARG A 89 1.18 15.58 -3.92
N THR A 90 1.97 15.38 -4.96
CA THR A 90 2.55 14.05 -5.26
C THR A 90 3.48 13.59 -4.15
N GLY A 91 4.27 14.51 -3.57
CA GLY A 91 5.06 14.24 -2.37
C GLY A 91 4.21 13.80 -1.17
N GLN A 92 3.09 14.48 -0.92
CA GLN A 92 2.15 14.12 0.15
C GLN A 92 1.46 12.78 -0.10
N GLN A 93 1.04 12.45 -1.33
CA GLN A 93 0.47 11.13 -1.63
C GLN A 93 1.46 10.01 -1.36
N THR A 94 2.72 10.18 -1.76
CA THR A 94 3.78 9.20 -1.50
C THR A 94 4.00 9.03 -0.01
N LYS A 95 4.01 10.12 0.77
CA LYS A 95 4.09 10.06 2.24
C LYS A 95 2.92 9.31 2.85
N ILE A 96 1.68 9.60 2.45
CA ILE A 96 0.48 8.92 2.97
C ILE A 96 0.54 7.42 2.65
N LYS A 97 0.84 7.04 1.40
CA LYS A 97 0.99 5.65 1.00
C LYS A 97 2.07 4.94 1.82
N TRP A 98 3.21 5.60 2.02
CA TRP A 98 4.33 5.06 2.80
C TRP A 98 3.96 4.86 4.27
N VAL A 99 3.31 5.84 4.90
CA VAL A 99 2.86 5.76 6.29
C VAL A 99 1.84 4.64 6.48
N VAL A 100 0.81 4.56 5.63
CA VAL A 100 -0.21 3.50 5.70
C VAL A 100 0.43 2.12 5.57
N ASN A 101 1.37 1.99 4.64
CA ASN A 101 2.09 0.74 4.42
C ASN A 101 2.92 0.34 5.65
N ILE A 102 3.65 1.29 6.26
CA ILE A 102 4.45 1.03 7.48
C ILE A 102 3.55 0.60 8.65
N VAL A 103 2.47 1.34 8.90
CA VAL A 103 1.53 1.03 9.99
C VAL A 103 0.96 -0.37 9.81
N TYR A 104 0.58 -0.72 8.58
CA TYR A 104 0.10 -2.06 8.25
C TYR A 104 1.16 -3.14 8.51
N TYR A 105 2.41 -2.95 8.08
CA TYR A 105 3.47 -3.93 8.32
C TYR A 105 3.79 -4.12 9.79
N ILE A 106 3.79 -3.04 10.59
CA ILE A 106 3.97 -3.11 12.03
C ILE A 106 2.83 -3.90 12.68
N LEU A 107 1.58 -3.58 12.34
CA LEU A 107 0.40 -4.26 12.87
C LEU A 107 0.40 -5.75 12.50
N GLN A 108 0.78 -6.07 11.25
CA GLN A 108 0.94 -7.46 10.81
C GLN A 108 2.06 -8.18 11.57
N ALA A 109 3.19 -7.53 11.81
CA ALA A 109 4.29 -8.11 12.57
C ALA A 109 3.91 -8.37 14.04
N VAL A 110 3.22 -7.43 14.68
CA VAL A 110 2.71 -7.59 16.05
C VAL A 110 1.73 -8.75 16.12
N LEU A 111 0.81 -8.86 15.16
CA LEU A 111 -0.14 -9.98 15.09
C LEU A 111 0.59 -11.32 14.89
N MET A 112 1.55 -11.40 13.97
CA MET A 112 2.36 -12.60 13.73
C MET A 112 3.13 -13.02 14.98
N ILE A 113 3.83 -12.08 15.64
CA ILE A 113 4.59 -12.34 16.86
C ILE A 113 3.64 -12.80 17.99
N SER A 114 2.48 -12.16 18.15
CA SER A 114 1.49 -12.55 19.15
C SER A 114 1.00 -13.99 18.95
N LEU A 115 0.76 -14.40 17.70
CA LEU A 115 0.37 -15.78 17.37
C LEU A 115 1.52 -16.76 17.65
N ILE A 116 2.74 -16.41 17.25
CA ILE A 116 3.92 -17.25 17.49
C ILE A 116 4.14 -17.44 18.98
N TRP A 117 4.01 -16.39 19.80
CA TRP A 117 4.26 -16.46 21.24
C TRP A 117 3.19 -17.28 21.96
N LYS A 118 1.93 -17.17 21.54
CA LYS A 118 0.80 -17.89 22.12
C LYS A 118 0.79 -19.39 21.79
N TYR A 119 1.29 -19.78 20.61
CA TYR A 119 1.29 -21.16 20.13
C TYR A 119 2.71 -21.70 19.90
N TYR A 120 3.69 -21.15 20.61
CA TYR A 120 5.11 -21.47 20.46
C TYR A 120 5.40 -22.97 20.74
N ALA A 121 4.72 -23.54 21.72
CA ALA A 121 4.98 -24.89 22.23
C ALA A 121 4.15 -26.00 21.55
N ASP A 122 3.08 -25.64 20.82
CA ASP A 122 2.17 -26.62 20.21
C ASP A 122 2.47 -26.80 18.72
N PRO A 123 2.83 -28.01 18.25
CA PRO A 123 3.04 -28.28 16.83
C PRO A 123 1.72 -28.20 16.04
N VAL A 124 1.74 -27.50 14.89
CA VAL A 124 0.53 -27.26 14.07
C VAL A 124 -0.05 -28.55 13.52
N THR A 125 0.84 -29.38 12.99
CA THR A 125 0.54 -30.67 12.39
C THR A 125 1.76 -31.57 12.52
N VAL A 126 1.56 -32.82 12.92
CA VAL A 126 2.61 -33.83 12.94
C VAL A 126 2.55 -34.59 11.62
N LEU A 127 3.54 -34.40 10.75
CA LEU A 127 3.68 -35.13 9.49
C LEU A 127 4.68 -36.28 9.64
N PRO A 128 4.50 -37.38 8.90
CA PRO A 128 5.46 -38.48 8.93
C PRO A 128 6.83 -38.00 8.44
N SER A 129 7.85 -38.16 9.29
CA SER A 129 9.24 -37.71 9.09
C SER A 129 9.87 -38.05 7.73
N LYS A 130 9.38 -39.09 7.07
CA LYS A 130 9.83 -39.49 5.72
C LYS A 130 9.58 -38.42 4.64
N TRP A 131 8.63 -37.50 4.83
CA TRP A 131 8.28 -36.46 3.84
C TRP A 131 9.08 -35.17 4.01
N ILE A 132 9.72 -34.93 5.16
CA ILE A 132 10.31 -33.64 5.54
C ILE A 132 11.85 -33.73 5.67
N SER A 133 12.44 -34.92 5.54
CA SER A 133 13.90 -35.10 5.51
C SER A 133 14.51 -34.45 4.25
N PRO A 134 15.57 -33.61 4.35
CA PRO A 134 16.41 -33.28 5.51
C PRO A 134 16.07 -31.97 6.23
N LEU A 135 14.99 -31.27 5.87
CA LEU A 135 14.62 -29.94 6.38
C LEU A 135 13.81 -29.96 7.68
N GLU A 136 13.63 -31.13 8.32
CA GLU A 136 12.85 -31.32 9.55
C GLU A 136 13.18 -30.32 10.64
N ARG A 137 14.46 -30.00 10.84
CA ARG A 137 14.91 -29.07 11.89
C ARG A 137 14.54 -27.61 11.60
N MET A 138 14.47 -27.23 10.33
CA MET A 138 14.01 -25.88 9.93
C MET A 138 12.50 -25.79 9.96
N VAL A 139 11.81 -26.86 9.55
CA VAL A 139 10.34 -26.92 9.51
C VAL A 139 9.73 -27.02 10.91
N ALA A 140 10.41 -27.69 11.84
CA ALA A 140 9.97 -27.83 13.24
C ALA A 140 10.34 -26.65 14.14
N PHE A 141 11.10 -25.66 13.66
CA PHE A 141 11.44 -24.48 14.44
C PHE A 141 10.20 -23.57 14.57
N PRO A 142 9.80 -23.12 15.77
CA PRO A 142 10.51 -23.20 17.06
C PRO A 142 10.05 -24.36 17.99
N SER A 143 9.04 -25.12 17.61
CA SER A 143 8.42 -26.18 18.43
C SER A 143 9.39 -27.32 18.80
N GLY A 144 10.38 -27.61 17.96
CA GLY A 144 11.39 -28.64 18.20
C GLY A 144 10.87 -30.08 18.17
N VAL A 145 9.58 -30.29 17.89
CA VAL A 145 8.94 -31.61 17.85
C VAL A 145 9.33 -32.34 16.56
N ALA A 146 9.85 -33.56 16.68
CA ALA A 146 10.21 -34.41 15.54
C ALA A 146 8.98 -34.68 14.65
N GLY A 147 9.08 -34.33 13.35
CA GLY A 147 7.97 -34.44 12.38
C GLY A 147 6.89 -33.35 12.51
N GLY A 148 7.01 -32.41 13.45
CA GLY A 148 6.08 -31.29 13.61
C GLY A 148 6.36 -30.14 12.65
N VAL A 149 5.32 -29.55 12.06
CA VAL A 149 5.42 -28.25 11.39
C VAL A 149 5.27 -27.16 12.45
N GLY A 150 6.32 -26.35 12.60
CA GLY A 150 6.32 -25.18 13.48
C GLY A 150 5.41 -24.08 12.93
N ILE A 151 4.85 -23.28 13.84
CA ILE A 151 3.90 -22.22 13.49
C ILE A 151 4.48 -21.20 12.50
N THR A 152 5.78 -20.93 12.54
CA THR A 152 6.47 -20.01 11.62
C THR A 152 6.46 -20.53 10.18
N CYS A 153 6.77 -21.82 9.97
CA CYS A 153 6.73 -22.46 8.66
C CYS A 153 5.29 -22.47 8.11
N TRP A 154 4.32 -22.84 8.95
CA TRP A 154 2.90 -22.81 8.60
C TRP A 154 2.42 -21.41 8.18
N LEU A 155 2.76 -20.36 8.96
CA LEU A 155 2.38 -18.97 8.67
C LEU A 155 3.00 -18.46 7.36
N VAL A 156 4.23 -18.87 7.03
CA VAL A 156 4.89 -18.48 5.77
C VAL A 156 4.19 -19.13 4.58
N VAL A 157 3.93 -20.44 4.63
CA VAL A 157 3.23 -21.17 3.57
C VAL A 157 1.83 -20.57 3.37
N CYS A 158 1.08 -20.35 4.44
CA CYS A 158 -0.26 -19.76 4.36
C CYS A 158 -0.24 -18.34 3.78
N ASN A 159 0.69 -17.49 4.21
CA ASN A 159 0.84 -16.15 3.64
C ASN A 159 1.16 -16.20 2.14
N LYS A 160 2.04 -17.11 1.70
CA LYS A 160 2.40 -17.24 0.29
C LYS A 160 1.24 -17.75 -0.56
N VAL A 161 0.54 -18.80 -0.11
CA VAL A 161 -0.61 -19.36 -0.82
C VAL A 161 -1.73 -18.33 -0.96
N VAL A 162 -2.08 -17.62 0.12
CA VAL A 162 -3.13 -16.59 0.09
C VAL A 162 -2.73 -15.39 -0.78
N ALA A 163 -1.44 -15.05 -0.87
CA ALA A 163 -0.98 -14.00 -1.76
C ALA A 163 -1.02 -14.41 -3.25
N ILE A 164 -0.88 -15.69 -3.57
CA ILE A 164 -0.85 -16.22 -4.95
C ILE A 164 -2.27 -16.43 -5.51
N ILE A 165 -3.22 -16.88 -4.69
CA ILE A 165 -4.59 -17.19 -5.15
C ILE A 165 -5.26 -16.04 -5.92
N PRO A 166 -5.22 -14.77 -5.47
CA PRO A 166 -5.82 -13.66 -6.21
C PRO A 166 -5.14 -13.38 -7.56
N GLN A 167 -3.84 -13.69 -7.70
CA GLN A 167 -3.08 -13.46 -8.93
C GLN A 167 -3.21 -14.59 -9.94
N ALA A 168 -3.58 -15.79 -9.49
CA ALA A 168 -3.81 -16.95 -10.36
C ALA A 168 -5.22 -16.98 -10.98
N VAL A 169 -6.16 -16.18 -10.45
CA VAL A 169 -7.57 -16.12 -10.88
C VAL A 169 -7.85 -14.92 -11.80
N THR A 170 -6.88 -14.00 -11.96
CA THR A 170 -6.93 -12.87 -12.90
C THR A 170 -6.04 -13.17 -14.09
#